data_AF-A0A927Y277-F1
#
_entry.id   AF-A0A927Y277-F1
#
_cell.length_a   1.000
_cell.length_b   1.000
_cell.length_c   1.000
_cell.angle_alpha   90.00
_cell.angle_beta   90.00
_cell.angle_gamma   90.00
#
_symmetry.space_group_name_H-M   'P 1'
#
loop_
_entity.id
_entity.type
_entity.pdbx_description
1 polymer ?
#
loop_
_entity_poly.entity_id
_entity_poly.type
_entity_poly.pdbx_seq_one_letter_code
_entity_poly.pdbx_strand_id
1 'polypeptide(L)'
;MTAGYCTKCGNGYYLDYVHVYENGACKICGAAEPSAPAPAVTTASKSIADLIVSEGWTNTTTSQTFKLDDVVTVQIKGGSNSGKAYDGDHIRIYATDTPAGSMTISVAEGYELVSIKITTSEGTYAFLCVEGTETDISNTVVEVSGSSVVLNTIRNGDGGKQVRVLAIEVVYQTVAE
;
A
#
# COMPACT_ATOMS: atom_id res chain seq x y z
N MET A 1 2.31 -38.08 5.26
CA MET A 1 2.21 -36.77 4.60
C MET A 1 1.37 -36.96 3.35
N THR A 2 0.18 -36.39 3.29
CA THR A 2 -0.74 -36.51 2.15
C THR A 2 -0.23 -35.62 1.02
N ALA A 3 0.22 -36.21 -0.08
CA ALA A 3 0.77 -35.50 -1.24
C ALA A 3 -0.34 -34.76 -2.00
N GLY A 4 -0.15 -33.46 -2.21
CA GLY A 4 -1.09 -32.59 -2.93
C GLY A 4 -1.09 -32.85 -4.44
N TYR A 5 -2.29 -33.01 -5.01
CA TYR A 5 -2.55 -33.13 -6.45
C TYR A 5 -2.73 -31.74 -7.07
N CYS A 6 -2.05 -31.44 -8.18
CA CYS A 6 -2.33 -30.25 -8.99
C CYS A 6 -3.49 -30.54 -9.96
N THR A 7 -4.63 -29.87 -9.80
CA THR A 7 -5.84 -30.08 -10.61
C THR A 7 -5.77 -29.53 -12.03
N LYS A 8 -4.75 -28.73 -12.36
CA LYS A 8 -4.52 -28.18 -13.70
C LYS A 8 -3.47 -28.96 -14.50
N CYS A 9 -2.37 -29.35 -13.86
CA CYS A 9 -1.28 -30.10 -14.48
C CYS A 9 -1.49 -31.64 -14.41
N GLY A 10 -2.37 -32.12 -13.54
CA GLY A 10 -2.69 -33.55 -13.39
C GLY A 10 -1.57 -34.35 -12.71
N ASN A 11 -1.71 -34.57 -11.39
CA ASN A 11 -0.78 -35.30 -10.48
C ASN A 11 0.55 -34.55 -10.23
N GLY A 12 1.02 -34.32 -9.00
CA GLY A 12 1.20 -35.25 -7.89
C GLY A 12 2.67 -35.70 -7.93
N TYR A 13 3.50 -35.21 -6.99
CA TYR A 13 4.98 -35.20 -6.95
C TYR A 13 5.75 -36.54 -7.10
N TYR A 14 5.19 -37.59 -7.71
CA TYR A 14 5.80 -38.92 -7.77
C TYR A 14 5.77 -39.65 -9.13
N LEU A 15 5.49 -38.98 -10.24
CA LEU A 15 5.67 -39.57 -11.58
C LEU A 15 6.19 -38.53 -12.56
N ASP A 16 7.51 -38.37 -12.62
CA ASP A 16 8.44 -37.95 -13.69
C ASP A 16 8.03 -36.93 -14.79
N TYR A 17 6.87 -36.27 -14.71
CA TYR A 17 6.57 -35.08 -15.50
C TYR A 17 7.19 -33.88 -14.80
N VAL A 18 8.43 -33.60 -15.19
CA VAL A 18 9.19 -32.43 -14.76
C VAL A 18 8.38 -31.18 -15.12
N HIS A 19 8.01 -30.38 -14.12
CA HIS A 19 7.51 -29.05 -14.37
C HIS A 19 8.58 -28.27 -15.15
N VAL A 20 8.24 -27.86 -16.37
CA VAL A 20 9.09 -26.96 -17.15
C VAL A 20 8.68 -25.55 -16.79
N TYR A 21 9.61 -24.83 -16.17
CA TYR A 21 9.41 -23.45 -15.75
C TYR A 21 10.04 -22.50 -16.76
N GLU A 22 9.35 -21.41 -17.04
CA GLU A 22 9.83 -20.26 -17.81
C GLU A 22 9.40 -19.01 -17.06
N ASN A 23 10.31 -18.05 -16.89
CA ASN A 23 10.09 -16.85 -16.08
C ASN A 23 9.58 -17.13 -14.65
N GLY A 24 10.00 -18.24 -14.04
CA GLY A 24 9.60 -18.59 -12.67
C GLY A 24 8.17 -19.14 -12.55
N ALA A 25 7.49 -19.45 -13.67
CA ALA A 25 6.16 -20.07 -13.68
C ALA A 25 6.12 -21.32 -14.55
N CYS A 26 5.31 -22.31 -14.16
CA CYS A 26 5.12 -23.54 -14.93
C CYS A 26 4.41 -23.23 -16.24
N LYS A 27 5.02 -23.57 -17.39
CA LYS A 27 4.47 -23.31 -18.73
C LYS A 27 3.11 -23.95 -18.99
N ILE A 28 2.70 -24.92 -18.15
CA ILE A 28 1.46 -25.70 -18.31
C ILE A 28 0.34 -25.17 -17.41
N CYS A 29 0.59 -24.98 -16.11
CA CYS A 29 -0.46 -24.57 -15.17
C CYS A 29 -0.27 -23.19 -14.51
N GLY A 30 0.81 -22.48 -14.81
CA GLY A 30 1.11 -21.15 -14.25
C GLY A 30 1.47 -21.14 -12.77
N ALA A 31 1.69 -22.32 -12.17
CA ALA A 31 2.16 -22.42 -10.80
C ALA A 31 3.58 -21.87 -10.69
N ALA A 32 3.85 -21.04 -9.69
CA ALA A 32 5.19 -20.51 -9.42
C ALA A 32 6.20 -21.64 -9.20
N GLU A 33 7.43 -21.43 -9.66
CA GLU A 33 8.54 -22.33 -9.44
C GLU A 33 8.91 -22.37 -7.95
N PRO A 34 8.85 -23.54 -7.28
CA PRO A 34 9.14 -23.65 -5.86
C PRO A 34 10.56 -23.23 -5.49
N SER A 35 11.50 -23.33 -6.43
CA SER A 35 12.90 -22.96 -6.29
C SER A 35 13.24 -21.57 -6.83
N ALA A 36 12.29 -20.86 -7.45
CA ALA A 36 12.56 -19.50 -7.90
C ALA A 36 12.84 -18.62 -6.67
N PRO A 37 13.87 -17.76 -6.72
CA PRO A 37 14.07 -16.78 -5.68
C PRO A 37 12.81 -15.91 -5.59
N ALA A 38 12.34 -15.64 -4.37
CA ALA A 38 11.27 -14.68 -4.17
C ALA A 38 11.63 -13.35 -4.86
N PRO A 39 10.66 -12.67 -5.49
CA PRO A 39 10.93 -11.38 -6.12
C PRO A 39 11.57 -10.44 -5.10
N ALA A 40 12.58 -9.70 -5.55
CA ALA A 40 13.26 -8.75 -4.69
C ALA A 40 12.28 -7.65 -4.30
N VAL A 41 12.09 -7.46 -3.00
CA VAL A 41 11.26 -6.38 -2.46
C VAL A 41 12.09 -5.10 -2.31
N THR A 42 11.44 -3.97 -2.52
CA THR A 42 11.99 -2.63 -2.30
C THR A 42 11.12 -1.89 -1.29
N THR A 43 11.75 -1.11 -0.40
CA THR A 43 11.06 -0.27 0.58
C THR A 43 11.19 1.20 0.20
N ALA A 44 10.05 1.85 -0.05
CA ALA A 44 9.92 3.29 -0.14
C ALA A 44 9.44 3.84 1.20
N SER A 45 10.19 4.75 1.82
CA SER A 45 9.78 5.34 3.10
C SER A 45 10.10 6.82 3.14
N LYS A 46 9.13 7.62 3.61
CA LYS A 46 9.33 9.05 3.90
C LYS A 46 8.62 9.45 5.17
N SER A 47 9.28 10.26 5.99
CA SER A 47 8.59 11.07 6.99
C SER A 47 7.91 12.25 6.31
N ILE A 48 6.77 12.69 6.85
CA ILE A 48 6.07 13.86 6.34
C ILE A 48 6.85 15.14 6.66
N ALA A 49 7.60 15.18 7.78
CA ALA A 49 8.49 16.29 8.09
C ALA A 49 9.55 16.48 6.99
N ASP A 50 10.20 15.41 6.55
CA ASP A 50 11.21 15.49 5.48
C ASP A 50 10.60 15.91 4.15
N LEU A 51 9.39 15.41 3.82
CA LEU A 51 8.65 15.83 2.65
C LEU A 51 8.30 17.32 2.68
N ILE A 52 7.86 17.84 3.83
CA ILE A 52 7.56 19.26 3.99
C ILE A 52 8.80 20.10 3.68
N VAL A 53 9.97 19.70 4.19
CA VAL A 53 11.23 20.41 3.93
C VAL A 53 11.66 20.25 2.47
N SER A 54 11.68 19.03 1.94
CA SER A 54 12.22 18.75 0.59
C SER A 54 11.38 19.38 -0.52
N GLU A 55 10.06 19.42 -0.33
CA GLU A 55 9.12 19.99 -1.30
C GLU A 55 8.80 21.47 -1.02
N GLY A 56 9.36 22.06 0.05
CA GLY A 56 9.11 23.45 0.42
C GLY A 56 7.65 23.73 0.80
N TRP A 57 6.96 22.76 1.40
CA TRP A 57 5.57 22.93 1.82
C TRP A 57 5.46 23.85 3.03
N THR A 58 4.36 24.57 3.11
CA THR A 58 4.02 25.47 4.21
C THR A 58 2.72 25.03 4.88
N ASN A 59 2.36 25.61 6.02
CA ASN A 59 1.10 25.34 6.74
C ASN A 59 -0.18 25.76 5.97
N THR A 60 -0.06 26.16 4.70
CA THR A 60 -1.18 26.41 3.77
C THR A 60 -1.12 25.53 2.52
N THR A 61 -0.03 24.79 2.31
CA THR A 61 0.12 23.90 1.15
C THR A 61 -0.79 22.69 1.29
N THR A 62 -1.73 22.56 0.36
CA THR A 62 -2.54 21.35 0.18
C THR A 62 -1.92 20.54 -0.95
N SER A 63 -1.07 19.57 -0.60
CA SER A 63 -0.46 18.67 -1.57
C SER A 63 -1.32 17.43 -1.72
N GLN A 64 -2.05 17.35 -2.84
CA GLN A 64 -2.93 16.23 -3.12
C GLN A 64 -2.20 15.07 -3.82
N THR A 65 -0.94 15.22 -4.22
CA THR A 65 -0.16 14.14 -4.84
C THR A 65 1.33 14.35 -4.60
N PHE A 66 2.02 13.31 -4.13
CA PHE A 66 3.47 13.29 -3.96
C PHE A 66 4.01 11.87 -4.13
N LYS A 67 5.33 11.76 -4.31
CA LYS A 67 6.02 10.49 -4.50
C LYS A 67 6.82 10.10 -3.27
N LEU A 68 6.81 8.82 -2.91
CA LEU A 68 7.76 8.28 -1.93
C LEU A 68 9.10 7.95 -2.60
N ASP A 69 9.05 7.47 -3.84
CA ASP A 69 10.19 7.27 -4.73
C ASP A 69 9.71 7.30 -6.20
N ASP A 70 10.52 6.80 -7.14
CA ASP A 70 10.17 6.79 -8.56
C ASP A 70 8.99 5.85 -8.91
N VAL A 71 8.68 4.86 -8.06
CA VAL A 71 7.66 3.82 -8.28
C VAL A 71 6.38 4.12 -7.49
N VAL A 72 6.49 4.63 -6.27
CA VAL A 72 5.38 4.77 -5.33
C VAL A 72 4.83 6.20 -5.32
N THR A 73 3.56 6.32 -5.69
CA THR A 73 2.81 7.59 -5.66
C THR A 73 1.74 7.55 -4.57
N VAL A 74 1.61 8.65 -3.85
CA VAL A 74 0.57 8.90 -2.86
C VAL A 74 -0.33 10.01 -3.39
N GLN A 75 -1.64 9.75 -3.46
CA GLN A 75 -2.66 10.73 -3.81
C GLN A 75 -3.62 10.92 -2.64
N ILE A 76 -3.93 12.16 -2.29
CA ILE A 76 -4.89 12.49 -1.24
C ILE A 76 -6.08 13.18 -1.88
N LYS A 77 -7.28 12.69 -1.54
CA LYS A 77 -8.56 13.28 -1.92
C LYS A 77 -9.24 13.81 -0.67
N GLY A 78 -10.14 14.77 -0.86
CA GLY A 78 -10.95 15.36 0.19
C GLY A 78 -11.27 16.82 -0.12
N GLY A 79 -11.79 17.51 0.88
CA GLY A 79 -12.04 18.95 0.84
C GLY A 79 -10.75 19.74 1.06
N SER A 80 -10.89 21.05 1.25
CA SER A 80 -9.75 21.98 1.31
C SER A 80 -8.77 21.72 2.47
N ASN A 81 -9.15 20.89 3.46
CA ASN A 81 -8.31 20.59 4.61
C ASN A 81 -7.57 19.25 4.51
N SER A 82 -7.96 18.37 3.59
CA SER A 82 -7.30 17.08 3.39
C SER A 82 -6.07 17.20 2.48
N GLY A 83 -4.96 16.61 2.88
CA GLY A 83 -3.66 16.73 2.21
C GLY A 83 -2.90 18.01 2.58
N LYS A 84 -3.39 18.75 3.58
CA LYS A 84 -2.76 19.97 4.06
C LYS A 84 -1.62 19.65 5.02
N ALA A 85 -0.42 20.14 4.71
CA ALA A 85 0.73 20.11 5.61
C ALA A 85 0.48 21.02 6.81
N TYR A 86 0.89 20.59 7.99
CA TYR A 86 0.60 21.30 9.23
C TYR A 86 1.69 21.03 10.28
N ASP A 87 1.99 22.06 11.09
CA ASP A 87 2.98 22.06 12.18
C ASP A 87 4.41 21.58 11.81
N GLY A 88 4.69 21.40 10.52
CA GLY A 88 5.99 20.98 10.01
C GLY A 88 6.26 19.48 10.08
N ASP A 89 5.32 18.65 10.52
CA ASP A 89 5.56 17.22 10.77
C ASP A 89 4.45 16.28 10.29
N HIS A 90 3.27 16.80 9.93
CA HIS A 90 2.16 15.96 9.51
C HIS A 90 1.33 16.57 8.37
N ILE A 91 0.60 15.68 7.71
CA ILE A 91 -0.52 16.02 6.84
C ILE A 91 -1.81 15.60 7.50
N ARG A 92 -2.87 16.37 7.28
CA ARG A 92 -4.21 16.06 7.79
C ARG A 92 -5.09 15.47 6.71
N ILE A 93 -5.89 14.47 7.05
CA ILE A 93 -6.95 13.93 6.19
C ILE A 93 -8.24 13.91 7.00
N TYR A 94 -9.25 14.66 6.57
CA TYR A 94 -10.46 14.90 7.37
C TYR A 94 -11.61 14.01 6.94
N ALA A 95 -12.20 13.27 7.90
CA ALA A 95 -13.41 12.49 7.65
C ALA A 95 -14.65 13.33 7.37
N THR A 96 -14.60 14.59 7.80
CA THR A 96 -15.71 15.54 7.72
C THR A 96 -15.68 16.38 6.45
N ASP A 97 -14.61 16.28 5.65
CA ASP A 97 -14.55 16.94 4.37
C ASP A 97 -15.65 16.39 3.43
N THR A 98 -16.02 17.18 2.41
CA THR A 98 -16.96 16.76 1.36
C THR A 98 -16.30 16.99 -0.01
N PRO A 99 -15.88 15.92 -0.72
CA PRO A 99 -15.94 14.51 -0.32
C PRO A 99 -15.05 14.20 0.89
N ALA A 100 -15.33 13.09 1.59
CA ALA A 100 -14.54 12.67 2.74
C ALA A 100 -13.08 12.45 2.34
N GLY A 101 -12.16 12.79 3.25
CA GLY A 101 -10.75 12.64 3.01
C GLY A 101 -10.34 11.17 2.85
N SER A 102 -9.48 10.90 1.88
CA SER A 102 -8.89 9.58 1.66
C SER A 102 -7.48 9.70 1.10
N MET A 103 -6.69 8.64 1.22
CA MET A 103 -5.37 8.53 0.62
C MET A 103 -5.31 7.25 -0.22
N THR A 104 -4.86 7.37 -1.46
CA THR A 104 -4.53 6.25 -2.33
C THR A 104 -3.02 6.13 -2.43
N ILE A 105 -2.50 4.93 -2.19
CA ILE A 105 -1.10 4.57 -2.42
C ILE A 105 -1.08 3.64 -3.62
N SER A 106 -0.29 3.94 -4.63
CA SER A 106 -0.18 3.16 -5.86
C SER A 106 1.26 2.98 -6.29
N VAL A 107 1.55 1.84 -6.91
CA VAL A 107 2.82 1.55 -7.56
C VAL A 107 2.70 1.70 -9.07
N ALA A 108 3.83 1.95 -9.75
CA ALA A 108 3.90 2.01 -11.21
C ALA A 108 3.59 0.65 -11.86
N GLU A 109 3.29 0.66 -13.16
CA GLU A 109 3.12 -0.56 -13.96
C GLU A 109 4.38 -1.46 -13.87
N GLY A 110 4.16 -2.77 -13.81
CA GLY A 110 5.23 -3.75 -13.59
C GLY A 110 5.58 -3.98 -12.12
N TYR A 111 4.89 -3.32 -11.18
CA TYR A 111 5.08 -3.51 -9.74
C TYR A 111 3.77 -3.84 -9.02
N GLU A 112 3.90 -4.49 -7.86
CA GLU A 112 2.80 -4.75 -6.93
C GLU A 112 3.19 -4.39 -5.50
N LEU A 113 2.20 -4.00 -4.71
CA LEU A 113 2.34 -3.78 -3.27
C LEU A 113 2.50 -5.12 -2.55
N VAL A 114 3.29 -5.11 -1.48
CA VAL A 114 3.49 -6.25 -0.56
C VAL A 114 2.98 -5.90 0.82
N SER A 115 3.41 -4.75 1.36
CA SER A 115 2.91 -4.28 2.65
C SER A 115 2.99 -2.77 2.75
N ILE A 116 2.19 -2.21 3.64
CA ILE A 116 2.25 -0.79 3.98
C ILE A 116 2.28 -0.60 5.49
N LYS A 117 2.89 0.50 5.91
CA LYS A 117 2.80 1.01 7.27
C LYS A 117 2.61 2.51 7.22
N ILE A 118 1.57 2.99 7.90
CA ILE A 118 1.32 4.42 8.06
C ILE A 118 1.52 4.77 9.52
N THR A 119 2.45 5.68 9.77
CA THR A 119 2.66 6.22 11.11
C THR A 119 1.71 7.39 11.33
N THR A 120 0.93 7.32 12.40
CA THR A 120 -0.06 8.33 12.77
C THR A 120 0.12 8.76 14.22
N SER A 121 -0.32 9.97 14.55
CA SER A 121 -0.36 10.41 15.96
C SER A 121 -1.44 9.67 16.75
N GLU A 122 -1.34 9.66 18.08
CA GLU A 122 -2.37 9.09 18.97
C GLU A 122 -3.77 9.68 18.70
N GLY A 123 -4.83 8.89 18.94
CA GLY A 123 -6.22 9.33 18.80
C GLY A 123 -6.73 9.48 17.37
N THR A 124 -6.08 8.84 16.39
CA THR A 124 -6.41 8.91 14.96
C THR A 124 -7.57 7.96 14.57
N TYR A 125 -8.39 8.33 13.58
CA TYR A 125 -9.59 7.62 13.13
C TYR A 125 -9.50 7.15 11.65
N ALA A 126 -8.54 6.27 11.35
CA ALA A 126 -8.30 5.78 9.98
C ALA A 126 -8.49 4.26 9.88
N PHE A 127 -8.85 3.80 8.69
CA PHE A 127 -8.75 2.39 8.32
C PHE A 127 -8.29 2.28 6.87
N LEU A 128 -7.61 1.19 6.58
CA LEU A 128 -7.31 0.78 5.23
C LEU A 128 -8.41 -0.15 4.74
N CYS A 129 -8.93 0.10 3.54
CA CYS A 129 -9.75 -0.90 2.86
C CYS A 129 -8.84 -1.82 2.07
N VAL A 130 -8.63 -3.04 2.56
CA VAL A 130 -7.95 -4.12 1.85
C VAL A 130 -9.00 -5.11 1.40
N GLU A 131 -9.20 -5.24 0.08
CA GLU A 131 -10.16 -6.20 -0.50
C GLU A 131 -11.59 -6.10 0.09
N GLY A 132 -12.02 -4.88 0.44
CA GLY A 132 -13.33 -4.62 1.04
C GLY A 132 -13.42 -4.83 2.56
N THR A 133 -12.31 -5.19 3.22
CA THR A 133 -12.22 -5.31 4.68
C THR A 133 -11.53 -4.09 5.28
N GLU A 134 -12.13 -3.52 6.32
CA GLU A 134 -11.53 -2.42 7.09
C GLU A 134 -10.47 -2.97 8.06
N THR A 135 -9.24 -2.48 7.92
CA THR A 135 -8.10 -2.84 8.78
C THR A 135 -7.57 -1.60 9.48
N ASP A 136 -7.42 -1.66 10.80
CA ASP A 136 -6.74 -0.59 11.56
C ASP A 136 -5.25 -0.61 11.21
N ILE A 137 -4.72 0.55 10.85
CA ILE A 137 -3.36 0.72 10.38
C ILE A 137 -2.49 1.59 11.29
N SER A 138 -3.05 2.05 12.40
CA SER A 138 -2.41 3.05 13.25
C SER A 138 -1.11 2.48 13.82
N ASN A 139 0.01 2.80 13.17
CA ASN A 139 1.35 2.31 13.49
C ASN A 139 1.54 0.79 13.33
N THR A 140 0.73 0.12 12.51
CA THR A 140 0.82 -1.31 12.22
C THR A 140 1.25 -1.56 10.77
N VAL A 141 1.96 -2.67 10.55
CA VAL A 141 2.26 -3.16 9.20
C VAL A 141 1.06 -3.97 8.72
N VAL A 142 0.60 -3.70 7.51
CA VAL A 142 -0.52 -4.40 6.88
C VAL A 142 -0.07 -4.95 5.54
N GLU A 143 -0.19 -6.27 5.39
CA GLU A 143 0.03 -6.96 4.12
C GLU A 143 -1.07 -6.56 3.14
N VAL A 144 -0.66 -6.22 1.92
CA VAL A 144 -1.55 -5.79 0.83
C VAL A 144 -1.07 -6.43 -0.46
N SER A 145 -1.96 -6.51 -1.45
CA SER A 145 -1.59 -7.00 -2.78
C SER A 145 -2.21 -6.11 -3.86
N GLY A 146 -1.67 -6.22 -5.08
CA GLY A 146 -2.13 -5.46 -6.24
C GLY A 146 -1.43 -4.11 -6.41
N SER A 147 -1.91 -3.32 -7.36
CA SER A 147 -1.23 -2.08 -7.79
C SER A 147 -1.59 -0.84 -6.96
N SER A 148 -2.63 -0.91 -6.13
CA SER A 148 -3.05 0.22 -5.30
C SER A 148 -3.86 -0.21 -4.09
N VAL A 149 -3.83 0.64 -3.05
CA VAL A 149 -4.65 0.49 -1.85
C VAL A 149 -5.19 1.86 -1.41
N VAL A 150 -6.37 1.87 -0.78
CA VAL A 150 -7.04 3.09 -0.33
C VAL A 150 -7.21 3.10 1.18
N LEU A 151 -6.63 4.13 1.79
CA LEU A 151 -6.92 4.57 3.14
C LEU A 151 -8.17 5.44 3.15
N ASN A 152 -9.15 5.04 3.96
CA ASN A 152 -10.34 5.83 4.21
C ASN A 152 -10.33 6.37 5.63
N THR A 153 -10.92 7.55 5.79
CA THR A 153 -11.14 8.13 7.12
C THR A 153 -12.50 7.69 7.65
N ILE A 154 -12.60 7.46 8.97
CA ILE A 154 -13.85 7.02 9.59
C ILE A 154 -14.80 8.20 9.75
N ARG A 155 -15.99 8.09 9.15
CA ARG A 155 -17.10 9.02 9.36
C ARG A 155 -17.94 8.62 10.58
N ASN A 156 -17.34 8.61 11.76
CA ASN A 156 -18.08 8.39 13.01
C ASN A 156 -18.31 9.74 13.68
N GLY A 157 -19.48 10.35 13.52
CA GLY A 157 -20.07 11.39 14.39
C GLY A 157 -19.16 12.48 15.01
N ASP A 158 -19.51 13.72 14.70
CA ASP A 158 -19.00 15.01 15.21
C ASP A 158 -17.63 15.52 14.73
N GLY A 159 -17.63 16.82 14.40
CA GLY A 159 -16.62 17.54 13.63
C GLY A 159 -15.27 17.63 14.32
N GLY A 160 -14.22 17.16 13.65
CA GLY A 160 -12.84 17.21 14.14
C GLY A 160 -12.05 15.93 13.95
N LYS A 161 -12.68 14.85 13.49
CA LYS A 161 -11.98 13.57 13.25
C LYS A 161 -11.13 13.64 12.00
N GLN A 162 -9.82 13.69 12.23
CA GLN A 162 -8.79 13.77 11.22
C GLN A 162 -7.75 12.68 11.47
N VAL A 163 -7.11 12.25 10.39
CA VAL A 163 -5.91 11.45 10.42
C VAL A 163 -4.73 12.40 10.32
N ARG A 164 -3.79 12.29 11.25
CA ARG A 164 -2.50 13.00 11.17
C ARG A 164 -1.46 11.97 10.77
N VAL A 165 -1.08 11.99 9.50
CA VAL A 165 -0.04 11.09 8.97
C VAL A 165 1.31 11.73 9.20
N LEU A 166 2.22 10.98 9.81
CA LEU A 166 3.57 11.39 10.20
C LEU A 166 4.63 10.75 9.31
N ALA A 167 4.39 9.53 8.83
CA ALA A 167 5.27 8.83 7.90
C ALA A 167 4.49 7.78 7.12
N ILE A 168 5.02 7.42 5.95
CA ILE A 168 4.50 6.36 5.09
C ILE A 168 5.67 5.48 4.69
N GLU A 169 5.51 4.17 4.87
CA GLU A 169 6.43 3.14 4.42
C GLU A 169 5.65 2.14 3.56
N VAL A 170 6.19 1.82 2.39
CA VAL A 170 5.60 0.93 1.39
C VAL A 170 6.65 -0.07 0.97
N VAL A 171 6.31 -1.35 1.06
CA VAL A 171 7.07 -2.45 0.48
C VAL A 171 6.39 -2.86 -0.81
N TYR A 172 7.15 -2.93 -1.89
CA TYR A 172 6.67 -3.32 -3.20
C TYR A 172 7.68 -4.23 -3.91
N GLN A 173 7.25 -4.93 -4.95
CA GLN A 173 8.09 -5.81 -5.75
C GLN A 173 7.73 -5.73 -7.22
N THR A 174 8.62 -6.21 -8.10
CA THR A 174 8.31 -6.39 -9.52
C THR A 174 7.34 -7.55 -9.72
N VAL A 175 6.36 -7.37 -10.60
CA VAL A 175 5.48 -8.46 -11.04
C VAL A 175 6.27 -9.35 -12.02
N ALA A 176 6.24 -10.66 -11.82
CA ALA A 176 6.84 -11.60 -12.77
C ALA A 176 6.05 -11.58 -14.09
N GLU A 177 6.75 -11.41 -15.22
CA GLU A 177 6.18 -11.46 -16.59
C GLU A 177 5.76 -12.88 -17.01
#